data_AF-A0A420ZB61-F1
#
_entry.id   AF-A0A420ZB61-F1
#
_cell.length_a   1.000
_cell.length_b   1.000
_cell.length_c   1.000
_cell.angle_alpha   90.00
_cell.angle_beta   90.00
_cell.angle_gamma   90.00
#
_symmetry.space_group_name_H-M   'P 1'
#
loop_
_entity.id
_entity.type
_entity.pdbx_description
1 polymer ?
#
loop_
_entity_poly.entity_id
_entity_poly.type
_entity_poly.pdbx_seq_one_letter_code
_entity_poly.pdbx_strand_id
1 'polypeptide(L)'
;MKVKKVKPKKYRTKYAGTRGKGVYVTLPFDPRKGVCEACGRSVHEGEIKSTALHHWWYAYKPATVAKNPLLALENTSELCYGCHQIADAIRLLLYSRPERVAKVARLLRGKQRLRFLQVLEAIMKEMLKNEKNIRERVYKIIRVKENAT
;
A
#
# COMPACT_ATOMS: atom_id res chain seq x y z
N MET A 1 41.12 -22.72 21.14
CA MET A 1 40.58 -22.38 19.79
C MET A 1 40.04 -20.95 19.81
N LYS A 2 40.54 -20.04 18.96
CA LYS A 2 40.00 -18.68 18.87
C LYS A 2 38.70 -18.72 18.06
N VAL A 3 37.55 -18.57 18.72
CA VAL A 3 36.26 -18.42 18.05
C VAL A 3 36.32 -17.11 17.26
N LYS A 4 36.40 -17.19 15.92
CA LYS A 4 36.27 -16.03 15.04
C LYS A 4 34.89 -15.43 15.27
N LYS A 5 34.81 -14.27 15.94
CA LYS A 5 33.58 -13.49 16.04
C LYS A 5 33.14 -13.11 14.63
N VAL A 6 32.13 -13.80 14.10
CA VAL A 6 31.47 -13.45 12.85
C VAL A 6 30.83 -12.08 13.07
N LYS A 7 31.29 -11.05 12.35
CA LYS A 7 30.67 -9.72 12.42
C LYS A 7 29.24 -9.85 11.87
N PRO A 8 28.22 -9.34 12.57
CA PRO A 8 26.85 -9.41 12.08
C PRO A 8 26.74 -8.70 10.73
N LYS A 9 26.11 -9.36 9.76
CA LYS A 9 25.88 -8.82 8.42
C LYS A 9 24.92 -7.63 8.56
N LYS A 10 25.32 -6.48 8.02
CA LYS A 10 24.52 -5.25 8.06
C LYS A 10 23.61 -5.20 6.84
N TYR A 11 22.32 -5.04 7.05
CA TYR A 11 21.34 -5.00 5.96
C TYR A 11 20.90 -3.56 5.72
N ARG A 12 21.27 -3.02 4.56
CA ARG A 12 20.91 -1.65 4.18
C ARG A 12 19.55 -1.65 3.51
N THR A 13 18.62 -0.85 4.02
CA THR A 13 17.33 -0.61 3.37
C THR A 13 17.13 0.88 3.15
N LYS A 14 16.37 1.23 2.10
CA LYS A 14 16.03 2.62 1.77
C LYS A 14 14.63 2.91 2.32
N TYR A 15 14.54 3.87 3.22
CA TYR A 15 13.27 4.49 3.60
C TYR A 15 13.06 5.73 2.74
N ALA A 16 12.08 5.68 1.83
CA ALA A 16 11.75 6.86 1.01
C ALA A 16 11.05 7.92 1.88
N GLY A 17 11.35 9.20 1.65
CA GLY A 17 10.61 10.30 2.25
C GLY A 17 9.48 10.75 1.33
N THR A 18 8.43 11.37 1.89
CA THR A 18 7.30 11.96 1.15
C THR A 18 7.69 12.97 0.06
N ARG A 19 8.89 13.55 0.13
CA ARG A 19 9.42 14.54 -0.83
C ARG A 19 10.71 14.08 -1.54
N GLY A 20 10.87 12.77 -1.75
CA GLY A 20 11.93 12.20 -2.59
C GLY A 20 13.32 12.08 -1.94
N LYS A 21 13.65 12.90 -0.93
CA LYS A 21 14.87 12.71 -0.11
C LYS A 21 14.61 11.62 0.94
N GLY A 22 14.85 10.37 0.55
CA GLY A 22 14.86 9.24 1.48
C GLY A 22 16.15 9.15 2.30
N VAL A 23 16.21 8.19 3.22
CA VAL A 23 17.41 7.84 3.98
C VAL A 23 17.71 6.35 3.81
N TYR A 24 19.00 6.00 3.77
CA TYR A 24 19.42 4.62 3.90
C TYR A 24 19.67 4.32 5.37
N VAL A 25 19.00 3.30 5.89
CA VAL A 25 19.21 2.83 7.26
C VAL A 25 19.78 1.42 7.26
N THR A 26 20.47 1.09 8.34
CA THR A 26 21.04 -0.25 8.54
C THR A 26 20.23 -0.98 9.60
N LEU A 27 19.78 -2.17 9.26
CA LEU A 27 19.06 -3.06 10.16
C LEU A 27 19.99 -4.16 10.70
N PRO A 28 19.76 -4.62 11.93
CA PRO A 28 20.55 -5.70 12.53
C PRO A 28 20.19 -7.09 11.98
N PHE A 29 19.13 -7.20 11.17
CA PHE A 29 18.65 -8.43 10.53
C PHE A 29 18.25 -8.16 9.08
N ASP A 30 18.09 -9.23 8.28
CA ASP A 30 17.54 -9.11 6.93
C ASP A 30 16.05 -8.79 7.01
N PRO A 31 15.59 -7.61 6.57
CA PRO A 31 14.17 -7.29 6.58
C PRO A 31 13.35 -8.14 5.59
N ARG A 32 13.99 -8.86 4.66
CA ARG A 32 13.31 -9.69 3.67
C ARG A 32 13.21 -11.13 4.15
N LYS A 33 11.99 -11.59 4.30
CA LYS A 33 11.58 -12.97 4.57
C LYS A 33 11.59 -13.81 3.30
N GLY A 34 11.38 -13.20 2.13
CA GLY A 34 11.22 -13.91 0.86
C GLY A 34 9.82 -14.50 0.68
N VAL A 35 8.84 -14.04 1.44
CA VAL A 35 7.45 -14.52 1.39
C VAL A 35 6.52 -13.32 1.20
N CYS A 36 5.57 -13.43 0.28
CA CYS A 36 4.56 -12.40 0.07
C CYS A 36 3.54 -12.42 1.21
N GLU A 37 3.52 -11.38 2.04
CA GLU A 37 2.61 -11.27 3.18
C GLU A 37 1.13 -11.21 2.78
N ALA A 38 0.83 -10.85 1.52
CA ALA A 38 -0.55 -10.78 1.02
C ALA A 38 -1.10 -12.09 0.46
N CYS A 39 -0.27 -12.90 -0.22
CA CYS A 39 -0.74 -14.12 -0.90
C CYS A 39 -0.02 -15.40 -0.46
N GLY A 40 0.89 -15.32 0.51
CA GLY A 40 1.62 -16.46 1.06
C GLY A 40 2.73 -17.01 0.17
N ARG A 41 2.79 -16.64 -1.12
CA ARG A 41 3.75 -17.22 -2.05
C ARG A 41 5.21 -16.96 -1.66
N SER A 42 6.05 -17.98 -1.83
CA SER A 42 7.44 -18.01 -1.33
C SER A 42 8.49 -18.02 -2.45
N VAL A 43 9.58 -17.27 -2.25
CA VAL A 43 10.79 -17.34 -3.09
C VAL A 43 11.57 -18.62 -2.82
N HIS A 44 11.61 -19.08 -1.57
CA HIS A 44 12.35 -20.28 -1.16
C HIS A 44 11.74 -21.55 -1.73
N GLU A 45 10.43 -21.55 -1.95
CA GLU A 45 9.68 -22.65 -2.56
C GLU A 45 9.61 -22.55 -4.10
N GLY A 46 10.19 -21.48 -4.68
CA GLY A 46 10.23 -21.29 -6.13
C GLY A 46 8.92 -20.80 -6.77
N GLU A 47 7.90 -20.44 -5.97
CA GLU A 47 6.59 -19.99 -6.47
C GLU A 47 6.62 -18.58 -7.07
N ILE A 48 7.55 -17.74 -6.60
CA ILE A 48 7.80 -16.38 -7.09
C ILE A 48 9.29 -16.11 -7.20
N LYS A 49 9.67 -15.24 -8.15
CA LYS A 49 11.09 -14.89 -8.39
C LYS A 49 11.67 -13.98 -7.31
N SER A 50 10.84 -13.09 -6.74
CA SER A 50 11.29 -12.08 -5.79
C SER A 50 10.13 -11.43 -5.05
N THR A 51 10.49 -10.76 -3.96
CA THR A 51 9.64 -9.88 -3.17
C THR A 51 10.21 -8.45 -3.10
N ALA A 52 9.36 -7.49 -2.77
CA ALA A 52 9.72 -6.10 -2.56
C ALA A 52 9.01 -5.54 -1.32
N LEU A 53 9.70 -4.65 -0.60
CA LEU A 53 9.16 -3.95 0.56
C LEU A 53 8.29 -2.76 0.11
N HIS A 54 6.98 -2.91 0.26
CA HIS A 54 5.99 -1.89 -0.01
C HIS A 54 5.71 -1.04 1.24
N HIS A 55 5.96 0.26 1.18
CA HIS A 55 5.65 1.18 2.27
C HIS A 55 4.26 1.81 2.07
N TRP A 56 3.31 1.45 2.93
CA TRP A 56 1.93 1.94 2.87
C TRP A 56 1.83 3.43 3.19
N TRP A 57 2.56 3.86 4.21
CA TRP A 57 2.66 5.26 4.58
C TRP A 57 4.04 5.63 5.10
N TYR A 58 4.44 6.86 4.78
CA TYR A 58 5.68 7.47 5.26
C TYR A 58 5.39 8.28 6.53
N ALA A 59 5.02 7.58 7.61
CA ALA A 59 4.62 8.22 8.88
C ALA A 59 5.73 9.07 9.50
N TYR A 60 6.99 8.68 9.27
CA TYR A 60 8.13 9.27 9.96
C TYR A 60 8.98 10.14 9.02
N LYS A 61 9.54 11.22 9.57
CA LYS A 61 10.56 12.01 8.87
C LYS A 61 11.83 11.16 8.70
N PRO A 62 12.58 11.29 7.58
CA PRO A 62 13.83 10.55 7.38
C PRO A 62 14.83 10.68 8.54
N ALA A 63 14.95 11.86 9.16
CA ALA A 63 15.82 12.07 10.32
C ALA A 63 15.41 11.25 11.56
N THR A 64 14.12 10.97 11.73
CA THR A 64 13.60 10.14 12.82
C THR A 64 13.92 8.66 12.56
N VAL A 65 13.73 8.20 11.33
CA VAL A 65 14.07 6.83 10.90
C VAL A 65 15.58 6.58 10.95
N ALA A 66 16.40 7.59 10.68
CA ALA A 66 17.86 7.50 10.83
C ALA A 66 18.30 7.19 12.27
N LYS A 67 17.59 7.73 13.27
CA LYS A 67 17.86 7.51 14.70
C LYS A 67 17.29 6.18 15.20
N ASN A 68 16.17 5.73 14.63
CA ASN A 68 15.56 4.43 14.92
C ASN A 68 15.19 3.70 13.62
N PRO A 69 16.12 2.90 13.05
CA PRO A 69 15.91 2.20 11.78
C PRO A 69 14.69 1.27 11.74
N LEU A 70 14.25 0.74 12.89
CA LEU A 70 13.11 -0.18 12.96
C LEU A 70 11.80 0.50 12.54
N LEU A 71 11.70 1.82 12.68
CA LEU A 71 10.55 2.61 12.22
C LEU A 71 10.34 2.53 10.71
N ALA A 72 11.35 2.14 9.93
CA ALA A 72 11.19 1.89 8.49
C ALA A 72 10.31 0.67 8.20
N LEU A 73 10.09 -0.22 9.17
CA LEU A 73 9.39 -1.49 8.98
C LEU A 73 7.94 -1.48 9.47
N GLU A 74 7.57 -0.59 10.40
CA GLU A 74 6.24 -0.60 11.05
C GLU A 74 5.06 -0.49 10.07
N ASN A 75 5.29 0.04 8.87
CA ASN A 75 4.26 0.33 7.87
C ASN A 75 4.63 -0.20 6.48
N THR A 76 5.39 -1.29 6.51
CA THR A 76 6.01 -1.88 5.34
C THR A 76 5.63 -3.34 5.26
N SER A 77 5.08 -3.74 4.12
CA SER A 77 4.79 -5.15 3.83
C SER A 77 5.74 -5.69 2.78
N GLU A 78 6.12 -6.95 2.90
CA GLU A 78 6.87 -7.65 1.87
C GLU A 78 5.92 -8.32 0.88
N LEU A 79 5.93 -7.88 -0.38
CA LEU A 79 4.96 -8.29 -1.39
C LEU A 79 5.65 -8.85 -2.64
N CYS A 80 5.02 -9.85 -3.27
CA CYS A 80 5.39 -10.26 -4.62
C CYS A 80 4.96 -9.17 -5.63
N TYR A 81 5.51 -9.23 -6.84
CA TYR A 81 5.28 -8.20 -7.87
C TYR A 81 3.79 -7.89 -8.10
N GLY A 82 2.94 -8.90 -8.30
CA GLY A 82 1.52 -8.69 -8.54
C GLY A 82 0.79 -8.03 -7.37
N CYS A 83 1.01 -8.51 -6.14
CA CYS A 83 0.42 -7.89 -4.94
C CYS A 83 0.95 -6.47 -4.70
N HIS A 84 2.23 -6.22 -5.03
CA HIS A 84 2.83 -4.89 -4.91
C HIS A 84 2.18 -3.88 -5.87
N GLN A 85 1.86 -4.27 -7.11
CA GLN A 85 1.13 -3.39 -8.04
C GLN A 85 -0.25 -3.01 -7.52
N ILE A 86 -0.96 -3.98 -6.92
CA ILE A 86 -2.26 -3.73 -6.29
C ILE A 86 -2.11 -2.78 -5.11
N ALA A 87 -1.11 -3.00 -4.26
CA ALA A 87 -0.81 -2.13 -3.12
C ALA A 87 -0.50 -0.69 -3.58
N ASP A 88 0.28 -0.50 -4.65
CA ASP A 88 0.54 0.82 -5.23
C ASP A 88 -0.75 1.49 -5.74
N ALA A 89 -1.65 0.75 -6.37
CA ALA A 89 -2.93 1.27 -6.83
C ALA A 89 -3.83 1.69 -5.66
N ILE A 90 -3.92 0.86 -4.62
CA ILE A 90 -4.66 1.18 -3.38
C ILE A 90 -4.07 2.44 -2.74
N ARG A 91 -2.74 2.48 -2.59
CA ARG A 91 -2.03 3.63 -2.02
C ARG A 91 -2.33 4.91 -2.80
N LEU A 92 -2.30 4.86 -4.13
CA LEU A 92 -2.65 6.00 -4.98
C LEU A 92 -4.09 6.47 -4.73
N LEU A 93 -5.05 5.56 -4.59
CA LEU A 93 -6.44 5.91 -4.29
C LEU A 93 -6.57 6.56 -2.90
N LEU A 94 -5.90 6.01 -1.88
CA LEU A 94 -5.96 6.54 -0.50
C LEU A 94 -5.36 7.95 -0.37
N TYR A 95 -4.30 8.26 -1.12
CA TYR A 95 -3.71 9.61 -1.13
C TYR A 95 -4.35 10.56 -2.14
N SER A 96 -5.27 10.07 -2.98
CA SER A 96 -5.94 10.92 -3.96
C SER A 96 -6.98 11.81 -3.29
N ARG A 97 -7.06 13.08 -3.73
CA ARG A 97 -8.19 13.95 -3.38
C ARG A 97 -9.43 13.44 -4.11
N PRO A 98 -10.49 12.99 -3.42
CA PRO A 98 -11.66 12.38 -4.07
C PRO A 98 -12.27 13.27 -5.15
N GLU A 99 -12.30 14.59 -4.93
CA GLU A 99 -12.84 15.56 -5.88
C GLU A 99 -12.03 15.60 -7.19
N ARG A 100 -10.71 15.42 -7.10
CA ARG A 100 -9.83 15.38 -8.29
C ARG A 100 -10.08 14.11 -9.08
N VAL A 101 -10.21 12.97 -8.40
CA VAL A 101 -10.55 11.69 -9.04
C VAL A 101 -11.89 11.79 -9.73
N ALA A 102 -12.91 12.33 -9.06
CA ALA A 102 -14.23 12.55 -9.64
C ALA A 102 -14.20 13.47 -10.88
N LYS A 103 -13.45 14.57 -10.82
CA LYS A 103 -13.28 15.49 -11.97
C LYS A 103 -12.60 14.85 -13.17
N VAL A 104 -11.70 13.89 -12.98
CA VAL A 104 -11.08 13.13 -14.08
C VAL A 104 -12.02 12.03 -14.56
N ALA A 105 -12.65 11.29 -13.64
CA ALA A 105 -13.59 10.22 -13.95
C ALA A 105 -14.77 10.71 -14.81
N ARG A 106 -15.24 11.95 -14.59
CA ARG A 106 -16.31 12.55 -15.43
C ARG A 106 -15.94 12.66 -16.91
N LEU A 107 -14.65 12.63 -17.26
CA LEU A 107 -14.15 12.75 -18.63
C LEU A 107 -14.09 11.41 -19.36
N LEU A 108 -14.23 10.29 -18.65
CA LEU A 108 -14.27 8.96 -19.27
C LEU A 108 -15.48 8.84 -20.19
N ARG A 109 -15.32 8.19 -21.36
CA ARG A 109 -16.38 7.96 -22.35
C ARG A 109 -16.41 6.50 -22.80
N GLY A 110 -17.54 6.08 -23.38
CA GLY A 110 -17.73 4.76 -23.98
C GLY A 110 -17.38 3.60 -23.02
N LYS A 111 -16.67 2.60 -23.55
CA LYS A 111 -16.32 1.36 -22.83
C LYS A 111 -15.51 1.60 -21.55
N GLN A 112 -14.66 2.64 -21.52
CA GLN A 112 -13.85 2.96 -20.35
C GLN A 112 -14.71 3.43 -19.18
N ARG A 113 -15.69 4.31 -19.45
CA ARG A 113 -16.64 4.79 -18.43
C ARG A 113 -17.45 3.63 -17.85
N LEU A 114 -17.97 2.75 -18.72
CA LEU A 114 -18.76 1.60 -18.29
C LEU A 114 -17.95 0.68 -17.36
N ARG A 115 -16.73 0.31 -17.77
CA ARG A 115 -15.84 -0.52 -16.93
C ARG A 115 -15.53 0.13 -15.59
N PHE A 116 -15.24 1.43 -15.60
CA PHE A 116 -14.96 2.16 -14.36
C PHE A 116 -16.15 2.13 -13.38
N LEU A 117 -17.37 2.36 -13.89
CA LEU A 117 -18.58 2.30 -13.07
C LEU A 117 -18.85 0.88 -12.52
N GLN A 118 -18.66 -0.15 -13.33
CA GLN A 118 -18.81 -1.54 -12.90
C GLN A 118 -17.82 -1.92 -11.79
N VAL A 119 -16.58 -1.45 -11.88
CA VAL A 119 -15.57 -1.66 -10.82
C VAL A 119 -15.99 -0.95 -9.53
N LEU A 120 -16.40 0.31 -9.60
CA LEU A 120 -16.88 1.03 -8.42
C LEU A 120 -18.09 0.34 -7.79
N GLU A 121 -19.05 -0.12 -8.60
CA GLU A 121 -20.22 -0.84 -8.13
C GLU A 121 -19.84 -2.14 -7.40
N ALA A 122 -18.92 -2.93 -7.97
CA ALA A 122 -18.44 -4.17 -7.37
C ALA A 122 -17.73 -3.91 -6.02
N ILE A 123 -16.88 -2.89 -5.95
CA ILE A 123 -16.21 -2.48 -4.71
C ILE A 123 -17.24 -2.11 -3.64
N MET A 124 -18.22 -1.27 -4.01
CA MET A 124 -19.28 -0.85 -3.09
C MET A 124 -20.10 -2.03 -2.60
N LYS A 125 -20.50 -2.96 -3.50
CA LYS A 125 -21.20 -4.18 -3.11
C LYS A 125 -20.41 -5.00 -2.11
N GLU A 126 -19.10 -5.16 -2.32
CA GLU A 126 -18.24 -5.94 -1.42
C GLU A 126 -18.09 -5.29 -0.04
N MET A 127 -17.78 -3.99 0.01
CA MET A 127 -17.64 -3.26 1.27
C MET A 127 -18.94 -3.26 2.10
N LEU A 128 -20.08 -3.20 1.42
CA LEU A 128 -21.39 -3.16 2.06
C LEU A 128 -21.90 -4.52 2.55
N LYS A 129 -21.26 -5.65 2.19
CA LYS A 129 -21.65 -6.99 2.68
C LYS A 129 -21.51 -7.13 4.18
N ASN A 130 -20.55 -6.45 4.79
CA ASN A 130 -20.18 -6.65 6.21
C ASN A 130 -20.53 -5.45 7.11
N GLU A 131 -21.07 -4.35 6.57
CA GLU A 131 -21.32 -3.13 7.34
C GLU A 131 -22.70 -2.50 7.04
N LYS A 132 -23.72 -2.89 7.83
CA LYS A 132 -25.07 -2.30 7.78
C LYS A 132 -25.06 -0.76 7.90
N ASN A 133 -24.18 -0.21 8.74
CA ASN A 133 -24.12 1.24 9.03
C ASN A 133 -23.51 2.09 7.91
N ILE A 134 -22.57 1.56 7.11
CA ILE A 134 -21.99 2.33 5.99
C ILE A 134 -23.01 2.47 4.86
N ARG A 135 -23.83 1.44 4.64
CA ARG A 135 -24.89 1.48 3.62
C ARG A 135 -25.81 2.68 3.84
N GLU A 136 -26.31 2.85 5.06
CA GLU A 136 -27.16 3.98 5.42
C GLU A 136 -26.47 5.33 5.26
N ARG A 137 -25.20 5.47 5.68
CA ARG A 137 -24.44 6.72 5.53
C ARG A 137 -24.19 7.09 4.07
N VAL A 138 -23.83 6.11 3.22
CA VAL A 138 -23.62 6.32 1.79
C VAL A 138 -24.93 6.70 1.10
N TYR A 139 -26.04 5.98 1.38
CA TYR A 139 -27.36 6.32 0.85
C TYR A 139 -27.81 7.72 1.27
N LYS A 140 -27.51 8.14 2.50
CA LYS A 140 -27.82 9.49 3.00
C LYS A 140 -27.02 10.57 2.25
N ILE A 141 -25.72 10.32 1.98
CA ILE A 141 -24.88 11.24 1.19
C ILE A 141 -25.37 11.37 -0.25
N ILE A 142 -25.85 10.27 -0.85
CA ILE A 142 -26.36 10.28 -2.23
C ILE A 142 -27.73 10.99 -2.31
N ARG A 143 -28.65 10.74 -1.37
CA ARG A 143 -30.01 11.32 -1.38
C ARG A 143 -30.09 12.81 -1.06
N VAL A 144 -29.13 13.39 -0.33
CA VAL A 144 -29.14 14.84 -0.03
C VAL A 144 -28.97 15.71 -1.28
N LYS A 145 -28.51 15.14 -2.41
CA LYS A 145 -28.39 15.87 -3.68
C LYS A 145 -29.65 15.87 -4.57
N GLU A 146 -30.67 15.06 -4.27
CA GLU A 146 -31.91 15.04 -5.06
C GLU A 146 -32.95 16.06 -4.56
N ASN A 147 -32.76 16.62 -3.34
CA ASN A 147 -33.68 17.61 -2.74
C ASN A 147 -33.09 19.03 -2.66
N ALA A 148 -31.94 19.27 -3.30
CA ALA A 148 -31.22 20.56 -3.29
C ALA A 148 -31.08 21.20 -4.69
N THR A 149 -31.85 20.71 -5.65
CA THR A 149 -32.02 21.23 -7.02
C THR A 149 -33.51 21.38 -7.30
#